data_AF-A0A6L3W8N7-F1
#
_entry.id   AF-A0A6L3W8N7-F1
#
_cell.length_a   1.000
_cell.length_b   1.000
_cell.length_c   1.000
_cell.angle_alpha   90.00
_cell.angle_beta   90.00
_cell.angle_gamma   90.00
#
_symmetry.space_group_name_H-M   'P 1'
#
loop_
_entity.id
_entity.type
_entity.pdbx_description
1 polymer ?
#
loop_
_entity_poly.entity_id
_entity_poly.type
_entity_poly.pdbx_seq_one_letter_code
_entity_poly.pdbx_strand_id
1 'polypeptide(L)'
;MNPGDRAGKAAGPGGLPADPIARDLEKAFASDPGFGDSGYIRDRLRHSYLRRLERISATIPAAARLHRELAGTDIEKCDLFDDPVLRCAIQHAFARIANGSARGLPLEHCAALLESIGDTGARPTLTGAQPLRAADFGGAVWREDAPDDAFGHAFRLLVRNEYEGSLCTPGEAETAVLEDAVRLLGELLPMLARSALSHTHLIAVFPPEGAWKGKASSSQFQLSGVIFLNRAKLRNPWWTAEHLLHESLHQKLYDIRRGHALLRPAAGAARIRSLWNTPGTGEHNLWNTDRALAAFHVYVQIALLARVAERSPAALDRTYGPRTAAPRMIDTGRALARAHYLGEQLQDRQDLGPAGTVMVEWLLALLDELDPAPPPPGSFVHLLLDRYRKEARLTGRAGPAGGTGHLTALAIEELDVARHILSALPGADGGPSIQVRWPAGELGGHFREVREHIAGTLSDACADGFTLAGPSSRADGLARMMIERSSRRLGALPSR
;
A
#
# COMPACT_ATOMS: atom_id res chain seq x y z
N MET A 1 2.55 -11.75 37.30
CA MET A 1 3.70 -11.00 36.75
C MET A 1 3.19 -9.63 36.34
N ASN A 2 3.71 -8.56 36.96
CA ASN A 2 3.24 -7.19 36.74
C ASN A 2 3.69 -6.69 35.35
N PRO A 3 2.83 -6.04 34.54
CA PRO A 3 3.21 -5.51 33.22
C PRO A 3 4.10 -4.25 33.26
N GLY A 4 4.54 -3.79 34.44
CA GLY A 4 5.12 -2.45 34.63
C GLY A 4 6.64 -2.30 34.48
N ASP A 5 7.42 -3.37 34.33
CA ASP A 5 8.90 -3.31 34.48
C ASP A 5 9.70 -3.55 33.18
N ARG A 6 9.11 -3.34 32.00
CA ARG A 6 9.86 -3.39 30.72
C ARG A 6 10.61 -2.09 30.37
N ALA A 7 11.01 -1.30 31.36
CA ALA A 7 12.01 -0.24 31.18
C ALA A 7 13.43 -0.82 31.31
N GLY A 8 13.74 -1.83 30.49
CA GLY A 8 15.10 -2.34 30.36
C GLY A 8 15.95 -1.31 29.62
N LYS A 9 17.08 -0.90 30.22
CA LYS A 9 18.17 -0.16 29.57
C LYS A 9 18.28 -0.59 28.10
N ALA A 10 17.98 0.32 27.17
CA ALA A 10 18.30 0.14 25.78
C ALA A 10 19.79 -0.25 25.70
N ALA A 11 20.07 -1.47 25.26
CA ALA A 11 21.42 -1.83 24.87
C ALA A 11 21.88 -0.74 23.88
N GLY A 12 23.06 -0.16 24.12
CA GLY A 12 23.61 0.87 23.23
C GLY A 12 23.56 0.39 21.76
N PRO A 13 23.55 1.31 20.79
CA PRO A 13 23.30 1.00 19.38
C PRO A 13 24.45 0.14 18.83
N GLY A 14 24.41 -1.16 19.10
CA GLY A 14 25.05 -2.18 18.32
C GLY A 14 24.30 -2.20 17.00
N GLY A 15 24.61 -1.22 16.15
CA GLY A 15 24.00 -1.08 14.84
C GLY A 15 24.05 -2.40 14.11
N LEU A 16 22.96 -2.73 13.43
CA LEU A 16 22.92 -3.85 12.49
C LEU A 16 24.22 -3.84 11.66
N PRO A 17 24.90 -4.98 11.44
CA PRO A 17 25.98 -5.03 10.47
C PRO A 17 25.40 -4.59 9.13
N ALA A 18 25.61 -3.32 8.80
CA ALA A 18 24.85 -2.63 7.78
C ALA A 18 25.33 -3.17 6.44
N ASP A 19 24.45 -3.86 5.71
CA ASP A 19 24.58 -4.05 4.27
C ASP A 19 24.81 -2.64 3.67
N PRO A 20 26.03 -2.29 3.22
CA PRO A 20 26.35 -0.92 2.84
C PRO A 20 25.44 -0.45 1.70
N ILE A 21 25.07 -1.37 0.79
CA ILE A 21 24.17 -1.13 -0.32
C ILE A 21 22.78 -0.74 0.21
N ALA A 22 22.27 -1.49 1.20
CA ALA A 22 20.95 -1.19 1.78
C ALA A 22 20.92 0.20 2.44
N ARG A 23 21.99 0.58 3.13
CA ARG A 23 22.11 1.90 3.77
C ARG A 23 22.20 3.03 2.74
N ASP A 24 22.96 2.83 1.68
CA ASP A 24 23.13 3.85 0.64
C ASP A 24 21.83 4.03 -0.17
N LEU A 25 21.13 2.93 -0.47
CA LEU A 25 19.78 2.95 -1.06
C LEU A 25 18.76 3.64 -0.14
N GLU A 26 18.77 3.31 1.15
CA GLU A 26 17.89 3.95 2.12
C GLU A 26 18.09 5.47 2.15
N LYS A 27 19.35 5.91 2.16
CA LYS A 27 19.69 7.32 2.06
C LYS A 27 19.16 7.92 0.77
N ALA A 28 19.35 7.26 -0.38
CA ALA A 28 18.85 7.73 -1.66
C ALA A 28 17.32 7.90 -1.68
N PHE A 29 16.56 6.94 -1.13
CA PHE A 29 15.10 7.06 -0.97
C PHE A 29 14.69 8.22 -0.05
N ALA A 30 15.45 8.47 1.01
CA ALA A 30 15.11 9.46 2.03
C ALA A 30 15.60 10.88 1.71
N SER A 31 16.58 11.06 0.84
CA SER A 31 17.25 12.35 0.60
C SER A 31 17.21 12.84 -0.84
N ASP A 32 16.51 12.16 -1.76
CA ASP A 32 16.31 12.70 -3.11
C ASP A 32 15.62 14.09 -3.03
N PRO A 33 16.18 15.16 -3.62
CA PRO A 33 15.65 16.51 -3.46
C PRO A 33 14.23 16.72 -3.98
N GLY A 34 13.74 15.90 -4.91
CA GLY A 34 12.41 16.05 -5.51
C GLY A 34 11.35 15.17 -4.87
N PHE A 35 11.74 13.96 -4.46
CA PHE A 35 10.83 12.88 -4.10
C PHE A 35 11.16 12.20 -2.76
N GLY A 36 12.38 12.37 -2.26
CA GLY A 36 12.88 11.75 -1.04
C GLY A 36 12.82 12.68 0.18
N ASP A 37 13.28 13.91 0.03
CA ASP A 37 13.42 14.88 1.11
C ASP A 37 12.05 15.34 1.65
N SER A 38 11.71 14.88 2.85
CA SER A 38 10.44 15.21 3.50
C SER A 38 10.34 16.68 3.91
N GLY A 39 11.46 17.35 4.18
CA GLY A 39 11.47 18.80 4.45
C GLY A 39 11.02 19.56 3.21
N TYR A 40 11.67 19.31 2.08
CA TYR A 40 11.29 19.88 0.79
C TYR A 40 9.82 19.59 0.43
N ILE A 41 9.37 18.34 0.54
CA ILE A 41 7.99 17.95 0.19
C ILE A 41 6.98 18.70 1.07
N ARG A 42 7.22 18.77 2.38
CA ARG A 42 6.36 19.49 3.33
C ARG A 42 6.35 20.98 3.04
N ASP A 43 7.48 21.59 2.70
CA ASP A 43 7.52 23.00 2.31
C ASP A 43 6.69 23.27 1.05
N ARG A 44 6.82 22.43 0.02
CA ARG A 44 5.98 22.53 -1.19
C ARG A 44 4.49 22.37 -0.87
N LEU A 45 4.16 21.46 0.05
CA LEU A 45 2.79 21.25 0.52
C LEU A 45 2.24 22.50 1.22
N ARG A 46 3.00 23.08 2.17
CA ARG A 46 2.63 24.31 2.88
C ARG A 46 2.35 25.46 1.90
N HIS A 47 3.26 25.70 0.95
CA HIS A 47 3.04 26.70 -0.11
C HIS A 47 1.79 26.43 -0.93
N SER A 48 1.47 25.16 -1.21
CA SER A 48 0.25 24.76 -1.91
C SER A 48 -1.01 25.11 -1.13
N TYR A 49 -1.02 24.88 0.19
CA TYR A 49 -2.16 25.23 1.05
C TYR A 49 -2.30 26.73 1.29
N LEU A 50 -1.20 27.47 1.44
CA LEU A 50 -1.25 28.93 1.55
C LEU A 50 -1.89 29.58 0.32
N ARG A 51 -1.49 29.16 -0.89
CA ARG A 51 -2.13 29.62 -2.13
C ARG A 51 -3.62 29.24 -2.22
N ARG A 52 -4.04 28.10 -1.65
CA ARG A 52 -5.47 27.74 -1.61
C ARG A 52 -6.24 28.62 -0.63
N LEU A 53 -5.69 28.86 0.56
CA LEU A 53 -6.26 29.78 1.54
C LEU A 53 -6.44 31.19 0.95
N GLU A 54 -5.42 31.70 0.26
CA GLU A 54 -5.49 32.97 -0.45
C GLU A 54 -6.66 33.00 -1.45
N ARG A 55 -6.81 31.96 -2.26
CA ARG A 55 -7.87 31.88 -3.29
C ARG A 55 -9.29 31.78 -2.73
N ILE A 56 -9.47 31.19 -1.55
CA ILE A 56 -10.79 31.07 -0.91
C ILE A 56 -11.09 32.24 0.05
N SER A 57 -10.12 33.16 0.24
CA SER A 57 -10.19 34.24 1.23
C SER A 57 -11.31 35.26 0.94
N ALA A 58 -11.65 35.48 -0.33
CA ALA A 58 -12.76 36.35 -0.75
C ALA A 58 -14.15 35.78 -0.40
N THR A 59 -14.28 34.46 -0.22
CA THR A 59 -15.56 33.79 0.05
C THR A 59 -15.66 33.36 1.52
N ILE A 60 -14.55 33.00 2.16
CA ILE A 60 -14.51 32.53 3.55
C ILE A 60 -13.66 33.49 4.38
N PRO A 61 -14.28 34.39 5.18
CA PRO A 61 -13.55 35.35 6.02
C PRO A 61 -12.54 34.71 6.96
N ALA A 62 -12.87 33.54 7.54
CA ALA A 62 -11.96 32.76 8.38
C ALA A 62 -10.66 32.37 7.64
N ALA A 63 -10.75 32.04 6.34
CA ALA A 63 -9.57 31.73 5.53
C ALA A 63 -8.69 32.98 5.30
N ALA A 64 -9.29 34.16 5.12
CA ALA A 64 -8.57 35.42 4.99
C ALA A 64 -7.81 35.78 6.27
N ARG A 65 -8.43 35.54 7.44
CA ARG A 65 -7.78 35.71 8.74
C ARG A 65 -6.60 34.74 8.88
N LEU A 66 -6.85 33.44 8.70
CA LEU A 66 -5.81 32.41 8.82
C LEU A 66 -4.65 32.64 7.85
N HIS A 67 -4.93 33.04 6.60
CA HIS A 67 -3.88 33.36 5.63
C HIS A 67 -2.98 34.52 6.09
N ARG A 68 -3.55 35.59 6.66
CA ARG A 68 -2.78 36.73 7.19
C ARG A 68 -1.93 36.36 8.40
N GLU A 69 -2.47 35.54 9.31
CA GLU A 69 -1.74 35.05 10.48
C GLU A 69 -0.53 34.19 10.07
N LEU A 70 -0.72 33.32 9.08
CA LEU A 70 0.34 32.46 8.56
C LEU A 70 1.39 33.22 7.74
N ALA A 71 1.03 34.31 7.06
CA ALA A 71 1.96 35.11 6.27
C ALA A 71 3.05 35.80 7.12
N GLY A 72 2.80 36.04 8.41
CA GLY A 72 3.75 36.61 9.36
C GLY A 72 4.47 35.59 10.25
N THR A 73 4.12 34.30 10.13
CA THR A 73 4.67 33.23 10.96
C THR A 73 5.86 32.58 10.25
N ASP A 74 6.86 32.16 11.03
CA ASP A 74 7.91 31.27 10.52
C ASP A 74 7.26 29.95 10.07
N ILE A 75 7.05 29.84 8.76
CA ILE A 75 6.34 28.73 8.11
C ILE A 75 6.98 27.38 8.43
N GLU A 76 8.29 27.34 8.69
CA GLU A 76 9.01 26.10 9.04
C GLU A 76 8.55 25.54 10.38
N LYS A 77 8.18 26.43 11.32
CA LYS A 77 7.66 26.10 12.64
C LYS A 77 6.15 25.90 12.66
N CYS A 78 5.45 26.27 11.59
CA CYS A 78 4.02 26.08 11.48
C CYS A 78 3.70 24.63 11.12
N ASP A 79 3.13 23.94 12.09
CA ASP A 79 2.71 22.56 12.01
C ASP A 79 1.19 22.40 11.85
N LEU A 80 0.49 23.51 11.68
CA LEU A 80 -0.95 23.55 11.48
C LEU A 80 -1.36 22.71 10.27
N PHE A 81 -0.56 22.76 9.21
CA PHE A 81 -0.77 21.94 8.03
C PHE A 81 -0.44 20.46 8.24
N ASP A 82 -0.02 20.00 9.41
CA ASP A 82 0.03 18.56 9.73
C ASP A 82 -1.35 18.02 10.12
N ASP A 83 -2.34 18.88 10.37
CA ASP A 83 -3.69 18.46 10.70
C ASP A 83 -4.46 17.94 9.45
N PRO A 84 -4.88 16.67 9.42
CA PRO A 84 -5.49 16.08 8.23
C PRO A 84 -6.89 16.65 7.93
N VAL A 85 -7.68 17.02 8.94
CA VAL A 85 -9.03 17.56 8.73
C VAL A 85 -8.95 18.98 8.21
N LEU A 86 -8.01 19.79 8.71
CA LEU A 86 -7.75 21.11 8.15
C LEU A 86 -7.30 21.03 6.69
N ARG A 87 -6.38 20.12 6.36
CA ARG A 87 -5.97 19.84 4.97
C ARG A 87 -7.19 19.56 4.09
N CYS A 88 -8.12 18.73 4.57
CA CYS A 88 -9.36 18.41 3.88
C CYS A 88 -10.26 19.64 3.72
N ALA A 89 -10.46 20.42 4.77
CA ALA A 89 -11.32 21.60 4.77
C ALA A 89 -10.85 22.65 3.74
N ILE A 90 -9.56 23.00 3.75
CA ILE A 90 -8.99 23.96 2.80
C ILE A 90 -9.15 23.44 1.36
N GLN A 91 -8.87 22.15 1.14
CA GLN A 91 -8.95 21.56 -0.18
C GLN A 91 -10.39 21.49 -0.70
N HIS A 92 -11.34 21.04 0.12
CA HIS A 92 -12.74 20.91 -0.27
C HIS A 92 -13.38 22.27 -0.52
N ALA A 93 -13.10 23.27 0.33
CA ALA A 93 -13.50 24.65 0.09
C ALA A 93 -12.96 25.18 -1.23
N PHE A 94 -11.66 24.97 -1.49
CA PHE A 94 -11.04 25.39 -2.75
C PHE A 94 -11.67 24.69 -3.97
N ALA A 95 -11.86 23.37 -3.93
CA ALA A 95 -12.47 22.62 -5.03
C ALA A 95 -13.93 23.04 -5.30
N ARG A 96 -14.68 23.37 -4.25
CA ARG A 96 -16.05 23.91 -4.34
C ARG A 96 -16.08 25.27 -5.02
N ILE A 97 -15.26 26.21 -4.53
CA ILE A 97 -15.25 27.59 -5.03
C ILE A 97 -14.67 27.67 -6.44
N ALA A 98 -13.56 26.98 -6.70
CA ALA A 98 -12.86 27.07 -8.00
C ALA A 98 -13.55 26.25 -9.10
N ASN A 99 -14.10 25.08 -8.77
CA ASN A 99 -14.54 24.10 -9.77
C ASN A 99 -15.99 23.63 -9.59
N GLY A 100 -16.75 24.18 -8.62
CA GLY A 100 -18.13 23.78 -8.35
C GLY A 100 -18.29 22.33 -7.84
N SER A 101 -17.22 21.71 -7.31
CA SER A 101 -17.28 20.30 -6.90
C SER A 101 -18.16 20.11 -5.66
N ALA A 102 -19.19 19.26 -5.72
CA ALA A 102 -20.01 18.94 -4.54
C ALA A 102 -19.36 17.92 -3.59
N ARG A 103 -18.27 17.27 -4.01
CA ARG A 103 -17.60 16.20 -3.24
C ARG A 103 -16.88 16.76 -2.00
N GLY A 104 -16.89 15.99 -0.91
CA GLY A 104 -16.18 16.32 0.33
C GLY A 104 -17.05 17.06 1.35
N LEU A 105 -16.40 17.82 2.25
CA LEU A 105 -17.09 18.55 3.31
C LEU A 105 -17.94 19.69 2.75
N PRO A 106 -19.13 19.95 3.34
CA PRO A 106 -19.90 21.17 3.11
C PRO A 106 -19.09 22.46 3.29
N LEU A 107 -19.43 23.54 2.57
CA LEU A 107 -18.63 24.77 2.59
C LEU A 107 -18.75 25.46 3.96
N GLU A 108 -19.95 25.41 4.54
CA GLU A 108 -20.29 25.81 5.90
C GLU A 108 -19.46 25.05 6.95
N HIS A 109 -19.24 23.75 6.76
CA HIS A 109 -18.38 22.96 7.65
C HIS A 109 -16.90 23.36 7.50
N CYS A 110 -16.44 23.60 6.26
CA CYS A 110 -15.08 24.08 6.02
C CYS A 110 -14.85 25.46 6.69
N ALA A 111 -15.81 26.37 6.58
CA ALA A 111 -15.74 27.69 7.22
C ALA A 111 -15.69 27.60 8.74
N ALA A 112 -16.53 26.76 9.35
CA ALA A 112 -16.55 26.55 10.81
C ALA A 112 -15.22 25.97 11.33
N LEU A 113 -14.62 25.02 10.62
CA LEU A 113 -13.31 24.46 10.95
C LEU A 113 -12.20 25.51 10.88
N LEU A 114 -12.22 26.37 9.86
CA LEU A 114 -11.25 27.46 9.75
C LEU A 114 -11.43 28.52 10.83
N GLU A 115 -12.68 28.79 11.23
CA GLU A 115 -12.99 29.75 12.30
C GLU A 115 -12.39 29.29 13.64
N SER A 116 -12.67 28.03 14.02
CA SER A 116 -12.23 27.43 15.28
C SER A 116 -10.70 27.32 15.47
N ILE A 117 -9.91 27.36 14.39
CA ILE A 117 -8.44 27.43 14.49
C ILE A 117 -7.98 28.77 15.04
N GLY A 118 -8.61 29.86 14.58
CA GLY A 118 -8.24 31.22 14.99
C GLY A 118 -8.40 31.46 16.49
N ASP A 119 -9.31 30.73 17.13
CA ASP A 119 -9.59 30.88 18.56
C ASP A 119 -8.63 30.07 19.45
N THR A 120 -8.05 28.99 18.93
CA THR A 120 -7.33 28.00 19.74
C THR A 120 -5.83 27.97 19.49
N GLY A 121 -5.36 28.35 18.29
CA GLY A 121 -3.94 28.29 17.91
C GLY A 121 -3.31 26.89 17.99
N ALA A 122 -4.10 25.85 18.26
CA ALA A 122 -3.66 24.48 18.50
C ALA A 122 -4.03 23.56 17.32
N ARG A 123 -3.44 22.35 17.28
CA ARG A 123 -3.74 21.30 16.28
C ARG A 123 -5.03 20.54 16.64
N PRO A 124 -6.20 20.82 16.02
CA PRO A 124 -7.47 20.45 16.63
C PRO A 124 -7.90 18.98 16.41
N THR A 125 -7.44 18.28 15.37
CA THR A 125 -7.76 16.84 15.19
C THR A 125 -6.88 15.95 16.05
N LEU A 126 -5.68 16.41 16.41
CA LEU A 126 -4.81 15.69 17.33
C LEU A 126 -5.29 15.85 18.79
N THR A 127 -6.12 16.86 19.09
CA THR A 127 -6.85 16.93 20.35
C THR A 127 -7.85 15.78 20.44
N GLY A 128 -7.56 14.82 21.32
CA GLY A 128 -8.35 13.60 21.50
C GLY A 128 -7.75 12.35 20.85
N ALA A 129 -6.77 12.51 19.95
CA ALA A 129 -5.95 11.40 19.49
C ALA A 129 -4.90 11.04 20.56
N GLN A 130 -4.52 9.77 20.65
CA GLN A 130 -3.48 9.31 21.56
C GLN A 130 -2.11 9.36 20.88
N PRO A 131 -1.16 10.20 21.35
CA PRO A 131 0.19 10.18 20.81
C PRO A 131 0.83 8.80 20.98
N LEU A 132 1.54 8.32 19.96
CA LEU A 132 2.40 7.15 20.11
C LEU A 132 3.67 7.56 20.86
N ARG A 133 4.12 6.74 21.82
CA ARG A 133 5.31 7.04 22.63
C ARG A 133 6.62 6.64 21.96
N ALA A 134 6.55 5.95 20.82
CA ALA A 134 7.74 5.54 20.08
C ALA A 134 8.54 6.77 19.65
N ALA A 135 9.84 6.77 19.97
CA ALA A 135 10.74 7.88 19.69
C ALA A 135 10.69 8.27 18.20
N ASP A 136 10.79 9.57 17.93
CA ASP A 136 10.86 10.20 16.60
C ASP A 136 9.59 10.15 15.71
N PHE A 137 8.51 9.45 16.10
CA PHE A 137 7.24 9.53 15.38
C PHE A 137 6.30 10.58 16.00
N GLY A 138 6.00 11.63 15.23
CA GLY A 138 5.11 12.73 15.65
C GLY A 138 3.62 12.49 15.43
N GLY A 139 3.21 11.28 15.04
CA GLY A 139 1.80 10.97 14.77
C GLY A 139 1.04 10.44 15.99
N ALA A 140 -0.29 10.44 15.87
CA ALA A 140 -1.19 9.97 16.91
C ALA A 140 -2.12 8.86 16.40
N VAL A 141 -2.76 8.16 17.34
CA VAL A 141 -3.76 7.13 17.06
C VAL A 141 -5.14 7.70 17.34
N TRP A 142 -6.02 7.62 16.33
CA TRP A 142 -7.41 8.02 16.48
C TRP A 142 -8.13 7.15 17.50
N ARG A 143 -9.01 7.77 18.27
CA ARG A 143 -9.91 7.06 19.18
C ARG A 143 -11.34 7.50 18.93
N GLU A 144 -12.26 6.55 18.85
CA GLU A 144 -13.68 6.84 18.63
C GLU A 144 -14.32 7.57 19.82
N ASP A 145 -13.75 7.41 21.02
CA ASP A 145 -14.13 8.13 22.25
C ASP A 145 -13.54 9.54 22.35
N ALA A 146 -12.83 10.02 21.31
CA ALA A 146 -12.41 11.41 21.22
C ALA A 146 -13.62 12.36 21.22
N PRO A 147 -13.50 13.58 21.78
CA PRO A 147 -14.59 14.57 21.81
C PRO A 147 -15.26 14.76 20.44
N ASP A 148 -16.57 14.97 20.42
CA ASP A 148 -17.31 15.33 19.19
C ASP A 148 -17.30 16.84 18.99
N ASP A 149 -16.09 17.41 18.95
CA ASP A 149 -15.90 18.79 18.50
C ASP A 149 -16.02 18.90 16.97
N ALA A 150 -15.86 20.11 16.43
CA ALA A 150 -15.98 20.35 14.99
C ALA A 150 -15.02 19.46 14.16
N PHE A 151 -13.82 19.19 14.66
CA PHE A 151 -12.80 18.41 13.96
C PHE A 151 -13.06 16.92 14.05
N GLY A 152 -13.39 16.42 15.23
CA GLY A 152 -13.79 15.03 15.43
C GLY A 152 -15.04 14.68 14.60
N HIS A 153 -16.04 15.56 14.61
CA HIS A 153 -17.23 15.41 13.79
C HIS A 153 -16.92 15.37 12.28
N ALA A 154 -16.12 16.33 11.81
CA ALA A 154 -15.71 16.41 10.40
C ALA A 154 -14.88 15.18 9.98
N PHE A 155 -13.98 14.70 10.83
CA PHE A 155 -13.20 13.48 10.56
C PHE A 155 -14.11 12.27 10.39
N ARG A 156 -15.04 12.03 11.33
CA ARG A 156 -16.03 10.94 11.23
C ARG A 156 -16.89 11.05 9.97
N LEU A 157 -17.26 12.26 9.56
CA LEU A 157 -18.01 12.49 8.31
C LEU A 157 -17.17 12.13 7.08
N LEU A 158 -15.90 12.57 7.04
CA LEU A 158 -14.98 12.25 5.94
C LEU A 158 -14.77 10.73 5.81
N VAL A 159 -14.55 10.03 6.93
CA VAL A 159 -14.37 8.58 6.94
C VAL A 159 -15.62 7.86 6.45
N ARG A 160 -16.81 8.26 6.92
CA ARG A 160 -18.08 7.68 6.45
C ARG A 160 -18.29 7.90 4.96
N ASN A 161 -17.98 9.09 4.45
CA ASN A 161 -18.14 9.40 3.03
C ASN A 161 -17.18 8.62 2.12
N GLU A 162 -15.96 8.36 2.57
CA GLU A 162 -14.95 7.68 1.73
C GLU A 162 -14.96 6.15 1.89
N TYR A 163 -15.45 5.63 3.02
CA TYR A 163 -15.36 4.20 3.33
C TYR A 163 -16.68 3.53 3.70
N GLU A 164 -17.77 4.27 3.91
CA GLU A 164 -19.07 3.72 4.32
C GLU A 164 -19.00 2.84 5.58
N GLY A 165 -18.04 3.13 6.47
CA GLY A 165 -17.77 2.32 7.65
C GLY A 165 -17.34 3.17 8.86
N SER A 166 -17.44 2.58 10.05
CA SER A 166 -16.95 3.16 11.29
C SER A 166 -15.50 2.75 11.57
N LEU A 167 -14.86 3.47 12.48
CA LEU A 167 -13.56 3.12 13.04
C LEU A 167 -13.76 2.46 14.41
N CYS A 168 -12.66 2.12 15.08
CA CYS A 168 -12.65 1.60 16.44
C CYS A 168 -11.52 2.22 17.26
N THR A 169 -11.72 2.33 18.57
CA THR A 169 -10.65 2.67 19.51
C THR A 169 -9.76 1.44 19.73
N PRO A 170 -8.46 1.49 19.39
CA PRO A 170 -7.55 0.39 19.67
C PRO A 170 -7.32 0.25 21.19
N GLY A 171 -7.18 -0.99 21.65
CA GLY A 171 -6.81 -1.30 23.02
C GLY A 171 -5.32 -1.09 23.29
N GLU A 172 -4.90 -1.28 24.54
CA GLU A 172 -3.49 -1.14 24.94
C GLU A 172 -2.56 -2.09 24.19
N ALA A 173 -2.97 -3.35 23.99
CA ALA A 173 -2.17 -4.33 23.26
C ALA A 173 -1.99 -3.95 21.78
N GLU A 174 -3.02 -3.40 21.15
CA GLU A 174 -2.99 -2.95 19.75
C GLU A 174 -2.12 -1.71 19.61
N THR A 175 -2.20 -0.79 20.59
CA THR A 175 -1.32 0.38 20.67
C THR A 175 0.14 -0.02 20.87
N ALA A 176 0.41 -0.99 21.75
CA ALA A 176 1.76 -1.52 21.95
C ALA A 176 2.34 -2.14 20.67
N VAL A 177 1.53 -2.86 19.89
CA VAL A 177 1.97 -3.38 18.57
C VAL A 177 2.30 -2.25 17.58
N LEU A 178 1.56 -1.14 17.61
CA LEU A 178 1.87 0.04 16.79
C LEU A 178 3.20 0.69 17.23
N GLU A 179 3.41 0.85 18.54
CA GLU A 179 4.67 1.39 19.09
C GLU A 179 5.86 0.49 18.77
N ASP A 180 5.70 -0.82 18.91
CA ASP A 180 6.70 -1.83 18.53
C ASP A 180 7.03 -1.76 17.04
N ALA A 181 6.01 -1.61 16.19
CA ALA A 181 6.19 -1.50 14.75
C ALA A 181 6.95 -0.22 14.33
N VAL A 182 6.65 0.92 14.96
CA VAL A 182 7.38 2.18 14.72
C VAL A 182 8.84 2.04 15.14
N ARG A 183 9.11 1.47 16.32
CA ARG A 183 10.49 1.23 16.78
C ARG A 183 11.25 0.28 15.86
N LEU A 184 10.61 -0.82 15.46
CA LEU A 184 11.17 -1.78 14.51
C LEU A 184 11.52 -1.12 13.17
N LEU A 185 10.66 -0.24 12.63
CA LEU A 185 10.99 0.54 11.44
C LEU A 185 12.21 1.44 11.65
N GLY A 186 12.30 2.11 12.79
CA GLY A 186 13.45 2.95 13.15
C GLY A 186 14.75 2.17 13.29
N GLU A 187 14.69 0.89 13.67
CA GLU A 187 15.86 0.01 13.72
C GLU A 187 16.26 -0.55 12.36
N LEU A 188 15.28 -0.89 11.50
CA LEU A 188 15.53 -1.49 10.19
C LEU A 188 15.95 -0.45 9.15
N LEU A 189 15.24 0.68 9.09
CA LEU A 189 15.39 1.73 8.08
C LEU A 189 15.17 3.12 8.71
N PRO A 190 16.08 3.61 9.57
CA PRO A 190 15.91 4.85 10.34
C PRO A 190 15.63 6.11 9.49
N MET A 191 16.36 6.30 8.39
CA MET A 191 16.22 7.45 7.49
C MET A 191 14.93 7.36 6.69
N LEU A 192 14.64 6.18 6.12
CA LEU A 192 13.44 6.00 5.30
C LEU A 192 12.17 6.01 6.14
N ALA A 193 12.18 5.37 7.31
CA ALA A 193 11.07 5.39 8.25
C ALA A 193 10.75 6.81 8.67
N ARG A 194 11.76 7.60 9.10
CA ARG A 194 11.57 9.00 9.46
C ARG A 194 11.00 9.81 8.29
N SER A 195 11.54 9.61 7.08
CA SER A 195 11.09 10.31 5.88
C SER A 195 9.64 9.97 5.52
N ALA A 196 9.24 8.70 5.52
CA ALA A 196 7.89 8.29 5.18
C ALA A 196 6.88 8.68 6.28
N LEU A 197 7.21 8.35 7.54
CA LEU A 197 6.31 8.56 8.69
C LEU A 197 6.05 10.05 8.97
N SER A 198 6.93 10.98 8.56
CA SER A 198 6.67 12.42 8.70
C SER A 198 5.46 12.92 7.89
N HIS A 199 4.93 12.12 6.97
CA HIS A 199 3.71 12.40 6.21
C HIS A 199 2.47 11.72 6.80
N THR A 200 2.61 11.01 7.92
CA THR A 200 1.51 10.38 8.65
C THR A 200 1.31 11.06 9.99
N HIS A 201 0.14 11.66 10.18
CA HIS A 201 -0.18 12.41 11.38
C HIS A 201 -1.23 11.69 12.22
N LEU A 202 -2.05 10.85 11.60
CA LEU A 202 -3.10 10.10 12.27
C LEU A 202 -3.15 8.64 11.78
N ILE A 203 -3.18 7.71 12.72
CA ILE A 203 -3.40 6.29 12.49
C ILE A 203 -4.80 5.95 12.97
N ALA A 204 -5.67 5.54 12.06
CA ALA A 204 -7.01 5.07 12.36
C ALA A 204 -7.08 3.54 12.27
N VAL A 205 -7.83 2.92 13.18
CA VAL A 205 -8.02 1.46 13.19
C VAL A 205 -9.47 1.13 12.83
N PHE A 206 -9.67 0.16 11.94
CA PHE A 206 -11.00 -0.27 11.49
C PHE A 206 -11.28 -1.75 11.78
N PRO A 207 -12.56 -2.14 11.98
CA PRO A 207 -12.94 -3.53 12.23
C PRO A 207 -12.90 -4.37 10.94
N PRO A 208 -12.70 -5.70 11.00
CA PRO A 208 -12.57 -6.56 9.82
C PRO A 208 -13.91 -6.92 9.14
N GLU A 209 -14.91 -6.04 9.19
CA GLU A 209 -16.31 -6.30 8.80
C GLU A 209 -16.93 -5.16 7.98
N GLY A 210 -18.15 -5.36 7.47
CA GLY A 210 -18.84 -4.36 6.65
C GLY A 210 -18.03 -3.92 5.43
N ALA A 211 -18.00 -2.61 5.16
CA ALA A 211 -17.26 -1.99 4.05
C ALA A 211 -15.72 -2.12 4.16
N TRP A 212 -15.23 -2.59 5.31
CA TRP A 212 -13.82 -2.88 5.57
C TRP A 212 -13.44 -4.34 5.32
N LYS A 213 -14.42 -5.22 5.07
CA LYS A 213 -14.20 -6.65 4.87
C LYS A 213 -13.14 -6.90 3.79
N GLY A 214 -12.09 -7.64 4.15
CA GLY A 214 -11.01 -8.00 3.25
C GLY A 214 -9.92 -6.93 3.04
N LYS A 215 -10.08 -5.72 3.57
CA LYS A 215 -9.04 -4.68 3.54
C LYS A 215 -8.01 -4.96 4.64
N ALA A 216 -6.73 -4.85 4.30
CA ALA A 216 -5.63 -5.07 5.23
C ALA A 216 -5.16 -3.73 5.84
N SER A 217 -5.01 -2.73 4.98
CA SER A 217 -4.78 -1.33 5.28
C SER A 217 -5.37 -0.48 4.15
N SER A 218 -5.40 0.84 4.35
CA SER A 218 -5.76 1.80 3.31
C SER A 218 -5.21 3.19 3.64
N SER A 219 -5.03 3.98 2.58
CA SER A 219 -4.91 5.43 2.62
C SER A 219 -5.77 6.02 1.49
N GLN A 220 -6.09 7.31 1.57
CA GLN A 220 -6.87 8.01 0.55
C GLN A 220 -6.26 9.36 0.25
N PHE A 221 -6.18 9.71 -1.04
CA PHE A 221 -5.66 10.99 -1.48
C PHE A 221 -6.43 12.19 -0.90
N GLN A 222 -7.75 12.03 -0.71
CA GLN A 222 -8.60 13.09 -0.14
C GLN A 222 -8.46 13.22 1.38
N LEU A 223 -7.93 12.20 2.06
CA LEU A 223 -7.63 12.18 3.50
C LEU A 223 -6.12 12.14 3.69
N SER A 224 -5.44 13.20 3.21
CA SER A 224 -3.97 13.30 3.31
C SER A 224 -3.53 13.39 4.78
N GLY A 225 -2.49 12.65 5.15
CA GLY A 225 -1.98 12.56 6.52
C GLY A 225 -2.58 11.45 7.38
N VAL A 226 -3.53 10.65 6.86
CA VAL A 226 -4.23 9.60 7.62
C VAL A 226 -4.00 8.22 7.02
N ILE A 227 -3.62 7.25 7.85
CA ILE A 227 -3.54 5.85 7.44
C ILE A 227 -4.54 5.01 8.23
N PHE A 228 -5.06 3.96 7.59
CA PHE A 228 -6.09 3.09 8.13
C PHE A 228 -5.55 1.67 8.23
N LEU A 229 -5.61 1.05 9.41
CA LEU A 229 -5.11 -0.31 9.65
C LEU A 229 -6.22 -1.24 10.15
N ASN A 230 -6.21 -2.48 9.68
CA ASN A 230 -7.17 -3.49 10.12
C ASN A 230 -6.84 -3.99 11.53
N ARG A 231 -7.77 -3.82 12.46
CA ARG A 231 -7.65 -4.28 13.86
C ARG A 231 -7.23 -5.74 13.99
N ALA A 232 -7.82 -6.63 13.19
CA ALA A 232 -7.55 -8.07 13.24
C ALA A 232 -6.12 -8.45 12.83
N LYS A 233 -5.37 -7.52 12.25
CA LYS A 233 -3.99 -7.71 11.78
C LYS A 233 -2.94 -7.09 12.70
N LEU A 234 -3.34 -6.26 13.67
CA LEU A 234 -2.47 -5.66 14.69
C LEU A 234 -2.05 -6.67 15.76
N ARG A 235 -1.33 -7.72 15.33
CA ARG A 235 -0.86 -8.82 16.18
C ARG A 235 0.60 -9.18 15.95
N ASN A 236 1.18 -8.74 14.83
CA ASN A 236 2.57 -8.98 14.48
C ASN A 236 3.25 -7.64 14.15
N PRO A 237 4.17 -7.14 15.00
CA PRO A 237 4.90 -5.89 14.76
C PRO A 237 5.58 -5.83 13.40
N TRP A 238 6.10 -6.94 12.86
CA TRP A 238 6.72 -7.00 11.53
C TRP A 238 5.75 -6.64 10.41
N TRP A 239 4.56 -7.24 10.43
CA TRP A 239 3.52 -6.94 9.45
C TRP A 239 2.98 -5.52 9.61
N THR A 240 2.80 -5.08 10.86
CA THR A 240 2.35 -3.73 11.17
C THR A 240 3.38 -2.70 10.69
N ALA A 241 4.68 -2.94 10.89
CA ALA A 241 5.77 -2.09 10.40
C ALA A 241 5.74 -1.94 8.88
N GLU A 242 5.58 -3.05 8.15
CA GLU A 242 5.41 -3.01 6.70
C GLU A 242 4.22 -2.14 6.28
N HIS A 243 3.06 -2.29 6.94
CA HIS A 243 1.84 -1.57 6.55
C HIS A 243 1.85 -0.10 7.01
N LEU A 244 2.53 0.23 8.11
CA LEU A 244 2.84 1.60 8.48
C LEU A 244 3.67 2.25 7.37
N LEU A 245 4.80 1.64 6.99
CA LEU A 245 5.65 2.17 5.91
C LEU A 245 4.86 2.27 4.60
N HIS A 246 4.13 1.22 4.21
CA HIS A 246 3.34 1.17 2.98
C HIS A 246 2.38 2.36 2.87
N GLU A 247 1.53 2.55 3.88
CA GLU A 247 0.53 3.60 3.83
C GLU A 247 1.14 4.99 4.01
N SER A 248 2.21 5.12 4.81
CA SER A 248 2.96 6.37 4.93
C SER A 248 3.64 6.79 3.62
N LEU A 249 4.11 5.84 2.82
CA LEU A 249 4.65 6.09 1.48
C LEU A 249 3.55 6.55 0.51
N HIS A 250 2.34 6.01 0.61
CA HIS A 250 1.21 6.58 -0.12
C HIS A 250 0.91 8.01 0.31
N GLN A 251 0.93 8.31 1.61
CA GLN A 251 0.74 9.68 2.11
C GLN A 251 1.83 10.65 1.62
N LYS A 252 3.10 10.22 1.65
CA LYS A 252 4.21 10.99 1.07
C LYS A 252 3.98 11.29 -0.41
N LEU A 253 3.57 10.29 -1.19
CA LEU A 253 3.25 10.49 -2.61
C LEU A 253 2.07 11.45 -2.82
N TYR A 254 1.05 11.38 -1.95
CA TYR A 254 -0.08 12.30 -2.01
C TYR A 254 0.36 13.75 -1.77
N ASP A 255 1.28 13.98 -0.84
CA ASP A 255 1.86 15.29 -0.60
C ASP A 255 2.72 15.77 -1.79
N ILE A 256 3.56 14.89 -2.38
CA ILE A 256 4.30 15.18 -3.62
C ILE A 256 3.34 15.64 -4.73
N ARG A 257 2.22 14.94 -4.93
CA ARG A 257 1.20 15.28 -5.93
C ARG A 257 0.55 16.65 -5.72
N ARG A 258 0.62 17.24 -4.52
CA ARG A 258 0.12 18.60 -4.28
C ARG A 258 1.09 19.68 -4.76
N GLY A 259 2.37 19.33 -4.91
CA GLY A 259 3.45 20.25 -5.29
C GLY A 259 4.03 20.00 -6.69
N HIS A 260 3.79 18.83 -7.28
CA HIS A 260 4.38 18.36 -8.53
C HIS A 260 3.34 17.85 -9.54
N ALA A 261 3.61 18.09 -10.82
CA ALA A 261 2.83 17.56 -11.93
C ALA A 261 3.25 16.11 -12.25
N LEU A 262 2.85 15.15 -11.41
CA LEU A 262 3.14 13.72 -11.63
C LEU A 262 2.36 13.11 -12.79
N LEU A 263 1.16 13.60 -13.05
CA LEU A 263 0.24 13.03 -14.04
C LEU A 263 -0.23 14.12 -15.00
N ARG A 264 -0.51 13.73 -16.24
CA ARG A 264 -1.20 14.56 -17.24
C ARG A 264 -2.65 14.08 -17.37
N PRO A 265 -3.59 14.98 -17.68
CA PRO A 265 -4.91 14.55 -18.13
C PRO A 265 -4.75 13.74 -19.42
N ALA A 266 -5.17 12.47 -19.39
CA ALA A 266 -5.20 11.63 -20.58
C ALA A 266 -6.52 10.89 -20.64
N ALA A 267 -7.41 11.35 -21.53
CA ALA A 267 -8.65 10.65 -21.80
C ALA A 267 -8.33 9.32 -22.51
N GLY A 268 -8.86 8.21 -21.99
CA GLY A 268 -8.76 6.90 -22.65
C GLY A 268 -7.39 6.22 -22.57
N ALA A 269 -6.48 6.67 -21.70
CA ALA A 269 -5.19 6.00 -21.53
C ALA A 269 -5.38 4.52 -21.13
N ALA A 270 -4.64 3.63 -21.78
CA ALA A 270 -4.74 2.19 -21.53
C ALA A 270 -4.50 1.89 -20.03
N ARG A 271 -5.28 0.98 -19.44
CA ARG A 271 -5.10 0.59 -18.03
C ARG A 271 -4.01 -0.47 -17.88
N ILE A 272 -3.25 -0.39 -16.80
CA ILE A 272 -2.20 -1.35 -16.43
C ILE A 272 -2.84 -2.48 -15.62
N ARG A 273 -2.60 -3.74 -16.00
CA ARG A 273 -3.19 -4.90 -15.31
C ARG A 273 -2.28 -5.38 -14.19
N SER A 274 -2.68 -5.20 -12.93
CA SER A 274 -2.01 -5.82 -11.79
C SER A 274 -2.15 -7.35 -11.83
N LEU A 275 -1.10 -8.03 -12.28
CA LEU A 275 -1.14 -9.46 -12.59
C LEU A 275 -1.38 -10.34 -11.36
N TRP A 276 -0.97 -9.90 -10.17
CA TRP A 276 -1.15 -10.60 -8.89
C TRP A 276 -2.50 -10.38 -8.21
N ASN A 277 -3.32 -9.44 -8.71
CA ASN A 277 -4.63 -9.14 -8.15
C ASN A 277 -5.74 -9.85 -8.91
N THR A 278 -6.68 -10.41 -8.16
CA THR A 278 -7.91 -11.00 -8.69
C THR A 278 -8.73 -9.93 -9.39
N PRO A 279 -9.17 -10.14 -10.65
CA PRO A 279 -9.96 -9.16 -11.38
C PRO A 279 -11.29 -8.85 -10.69
N GLY A 280 -11.95 -9.86 -10.11
CA GLY A 280 -13.32 -9.73 -9.60
C GLY A 280 -14.30 -9.38 -10.72
N THR A 281 -15.52 -8.99 -10.35
CA THR A 281 -16.56 -8.58 -11.30
C THR A 281 -16.37 -7.14 -11.81
N GLY A 282 -15.67 -6.29 -11.07
CA GLY A 282 -15.44 -4.87 -11.41
C GLY A 282 -14.08 -4.56 -12.04
N GLU A 283 -13.37 -5.57 -12.56
CA GLU A 283 -12.01 -5.43 -13.13
C GLU A 283 -11.05 -4.64 -12.20
N HIS A 284 -11.09 -4.92 -10.90
CA HIS A 284 -10.35 -4.18 -9.87
C HIS A 284 -8.82 -4.30 -10.01
N ASN A 285 -8.36 -5.25 -10.82
CA ASN A 285 -6.95 -5.42 -11.17
C ASN A 285 -6.51 -4.55 -12.36
N LEU A 286 -7.41 -3.86 -13.06
CA LEU A 286 -7.04 -2.84 -14.05
C LEU A 286 -6.83 -1.50 -13.35
N TRP A 287 -5.66 -0.91 -13.49
CA TRP A 287 -5.26 0.31 -12.81
C TRP A 287 -5.02 1.43 -13.80
N ASN A 288 -5.38 2.66 -13.43
CA ASN A 288 -4.89 3.83 -14.14
C ASN A 288 -3.41 4.09 -13.78
N THR A 289 -2.74 4.97 -14.52
CA THR A 289 -1.33 5.33 -14.26
C THR A 289 -1.12 5.87 -12.87
N ASP A 290 -2.08 6.63 -12.32
CA ASP A 290 -2.03 7.12 -10.94
C ASP A 290 -1.83 5.97 -9.93
N ARG A 291 -2.70 4.96 -9.97
CA ARG A 291 -2.63 3.82 -9.07
C ARG A 291 -1.41 2.94 -9.32
N ALA A 292 -1.00 2.78 -10.58
CA ALA A 292 0.20 2.02 -10.92
C ALA A 292 1.48 2.72 -10.41
N LEU A 293 1.61 4.04 -10.61
CA LEU A 293 2.71 4.85 -10.09
C LEU A 293 2.75 4.80 -8.56
N ALA A 294 1.58 4.91 -7.91
CA ALA A 294 1.49 4.81 -6.46
C ALA A 294 1.94 3.45 -5.93
N ALA A 295 1.54 2.36 -6.59
CA ALA A 295 1.99 1.02 -6.23
C ALA A 295 3.48 0.83 -6.51
N PHE A 296 4.01 1.35 -7.63
CA PHE A 296 5.43 1.25 -7.98
C PHE A 296 6.30 1.94 -6.95
N HIS A 297 5.98 3.20 -6.60
CA HIS A 297 6.62 3.97 -5.55
C HIS A 297 6.72 3.19 -4.23
N VAL A 298 5.65 2.51 -3.83
CA VAL A 298 5.63 1.71 -2.61
C VAL A 298 6.42 0.41 -2.74
N TYR A 299 6.25 -0.37 -3.82
CA TYR A 299 6.88 -1.69 -3.92
C TYR A 299 8.40 -1.64 -3.95
N VAL A 300 9.01 -0.63 -4.60
CA VAL A 300 10.47 -0.47 -4.62
C VAL A 300 11.02 -0.31 -3.19
N GLN A 301 10.36 0.52 -2.37
CA GLN A 301 10.78 0.78 -0.99
C GLN A 301 10.44 -0.37 -0.03
N ILE A 302 9.31 -1.05 -0.25
CA ILE A 302 8.94 -2.25 0.50
C ILE A 302 9.89 -3.42 0.19
N ALA A 303 10.43 -3.50 -1.03
CA ALA A 303 11.46 -4.48 -1.36
C ALA A 303 12.75 -4.25 -0.55
N LEU A 304 13.15 -2.98 -0.35
CA LEU A 304 14.27 -2.65 0.54
C LEU A 304 13.97 -3.06 1.98
N LEU A 305 12.78 -2.73 2.51
CA LEU A 305 12.36 -3.15 3.86
C LEU A 305 12.40 -4.67 4.01
N ALA A 306 11.81 -5.41 3.07
CA ALA A 306 11.79 -6.86 3.10
C ALA A 306 13.20 -7.45 3.09
N ARG A 307 14.11 -6.90 2.26
CA ARG A 307 15.50 -7.35 2.16
C ARG A 307 16.26 -7.15 3.47
N VAL A 308 16.11 -5.98 4.09
CA VAL A 308 16.75 -5.68 5.37
C VAL A 308 16.13 -6.53 6.48
N ALA A 309 14.81 -6.66 6.51
CA ALA A 309 14.11 -7.52 7.47
C ALA A 309 14.57 -8.98 7.35
N GLU A 310 14.71 -9.51 6.14
CA GLU A 310 15.16 -10.88 5.84
C GLU A 310 16.57 -11.18 6.39
N ARG A 311 17.47 -10.19 6.34
CA ARG A 311 18.86 -10.26 6.79
C ARG A 311 19.07 -9.82 8.24
N SER A 312 18.02 -9.30 8.90
CA SER A 312 18.11 -8.80 10.26
C SER A 312 18.47 -9.90 11.28
N PRO A 313 19.15 -9.56 12.38
CA PRO A 313 19.58 -10.54 13.38
C PRO A 313 18.39 -11.10 14.13
N ALA A 314 18.49 -12.38 14.52
CA ALA A 314 17.48 -13.07 15.34
C ALA A 314 17.20 -12.40 16.71
N ALA A 315 18.00 -11.42 17.12
CA ALA A 315 17.72 -10.57 18.28
C ALA A 315 16.46 -9.72 18.10
N LEU A 316 16.16 -9.28 16.87
CA LEU A 316 14.92 -8.54 16.59
C LEU A 316 13.71 -9.44 16.72
N ASP A 317 13.78 -10.70 16.27
CA ASP A 317 12.70 -11.68 16.46
C ASP A 317 12.41 -11.95 17.94
N ARG A 318 13.43 -11.91 18.81
CA ARG A 318 13.23 -12.03 20.27
C ARG A 318 12.54 -10.81 20.88
N THR A 319 12.74 -9.64 20.30
CA THR A 319 12.20 -8.37 20.80
C THR A 319 10.78 -8.12 20.30
N TYR A 320 10.57 -8.33 19.00
CA TYR A 320 9.35 -7.96 18.27
C TYR A 320 8.47 -9.17 17.91
N GLY A 321 8.85 -10.37 18.35
CA GLY A 321 8.23 -11.62 17.94
C GLY A 321 8.74 -12.11 16.58
N PRO A 322 8.44 -13.37 16.20
CA PRO A 322 9.01 -13.96 15.00
C PRO A 322 8.42 -13.34 13.73
N ARG A 323 9.27 -12.88 12.81
CA ARG A 323 8.89 -12.36 11.48
C ARG A 323 7.95 -13.29 10.69
N THR A 324 8.09 -14.59 10.90
CA THR A 324 7.29 -15.64 10.23
C THR A 324 5.91 -15.88 10.86
N ALA A 325 5.57 -15.22 11.96
CA ALA A 325 4.22 -15.26 12.52
C ALA A 325 3.18 -14.67 11.56
N ALA A 326 1.94 -15.17 11.64
CA ALA A 326 0.84 -14.61 10.86
C ALA A 326 0.22 -13.38 11.59
N PRO A 327 -0.18 -12.32 10.86
CA PRO A 327 0.06 -12.09 9.43
C PRO A 327 1.55 -11.85 9.14
N ARG A 328 2.03 -12.31 7.97
CA ARG A 328 3.43 -12.23 7.56
C ARG A 328 3.67 -11.03 6.65
N MET A 329 4.87 -10.46 6.73
CA MET A 329 5.38 -9.52 5.73
C MET A 329 5.42 -10.14 4.32
N ILE A 330 5.45 -9.28 3.31
CA ILE A 330 5.84 -9.66 1.96
C ILE A 330 7.33 -10.02 1.94
N ASP A 331 7.68 -11.04 1.17
CA ASP A 331 9.07 -11.40 0.90
C ASP A 331 9.69 -10.46 -0.16
N THR A 332 11.01 -10.32 -0.12
CA THR A 332 11.76 -9.44 -1.02
C THR A 332 11.49 -9.76 -2.49
N GLY A 333 11.52 -11.04 -2.85
CA GLY A 333 11.30 -11.50 -4.23
C GLY A 333 9.95 -11.06 -4.79
N ARG A 334 8.87 -11.21 -4.02
CA ARG A 334 7.54 -10.73 -4.43
C ARG A 334 7.44 -9.22 -4.55
N ALA A 335 8.10 -8.46 -3.68
CA ALA A 335 8.09 -7.00 -3.76
C ALA A 335 8.85 -6.53 -5.01
N LEU A 336 10.03 -7.07 -5.27
CA LEU A 336 10.85 -6.80 -6.47
C LEU A 336 10.12 -7.17 -7.76
N ALA A 337 9.56 -8.37 -7.84
CA ALA A 337 8.78 -8.82 -8.98
C ALA A 337 7.65 -7.85 -9.37
N ARG A 338 6.93 -7.32 -8.37
CA ARG A 338 5.87 -6.33 -8.59
C ARG A 338 6.43 -4.97 -8.97
N ALA A 339 7.55 -4.56 -8.38
CA ALA A 339 8.23 -3.32 -8.71
C ALA A 339 8.71 -3.33 -10.17
N HIS A 340 9.44 -4.36 -10.62
CA HIS A 340 9.91 -4.49 -12.00
C HIS A 340 8.76 -4.48 -13.00
N TYR A 341 7.70 -5.25 -12.72
CA TYR A 341 6.50 -5.23 -13.58
C TYR A 341 5.94 -3.81 -13.73
N LEU A 342 5.69 -3.12 -12.61
CA LEU A 342 5.10 -1.78 -12.69
C LEU A 342 6.04 -0.75 -13.32
N GLY A 343 7.34 -0.85 -13.04
CA GLY A 343 8.36 -0.01 -13.67
C GLY A 343 8.33 -0.15 -15.20
N GLU A 344 8.37 -1.37 -15.72
CA GLU A 344 8.27 -1.64 -17.16
C GLU A 344 6.96 -1.09 -17.75
N GLN A 345 5.83 -1.25 -17.06
CA GLN A 345 4.54 -0.72 -17.53
C GLN A 345 4.45 0.82 -17.49
N LEU A 346 5.33 1.49 -16.75
CA LEU A 346 5.33 2.95 -16.55
C LEU A 346 6.31 3.70 -17.45
N GLN A 347 7.41 3.07 -17.92
CA GLN A 347 8.49 3.73 -18.67
C GLN A 347 8.01 4.56 -19.88
N ASP A 348 7.06 4.05 -20.65
CA ASP A 348 6.60 4.70 -21.89
C ASP A 348 5.20 5.32 -21.79
N ARG A 349 4.76 5.62 -20.55
CA ARG A 349 3.41 6.16 -20.32
C ARG A 349 3.31 7.63 -20.69
N GLN A 350 2.52 7.90 -21.72
CA GLN A 350 2.25 9.27 -22.19
C GLN A 350 1.44 10.13 -21.20
N ASP A 351 0.74 9.49 -20.25
CA ASP A 351 -0.07 10.16 -19.24
C ASP A 351 0.69 10.48 -17.95
N LEU A 352 2.00 10.21 -17.91
CA LEU A 352 2.90 10.78 -16.90
C LEU A 352 3.16 12.26 -17.20
N GLY A 353 3.13 13.08 -16.15
CA GLY A 353 3.63 14.44 -16.20
C GLY A 353 5.16 14.49 -16.09
N PRO A 354 5.77 15.67 -16.32
CA PRO A 354 7.23 15.79 -16.30
C PRO A 354 7.86 15.26 -15.01
N ALA A 355 7.26 15.56 -13.85
CA ALA A 355 7.76 15.05 -12.58
C ALA A 355 7.48 13.54 -12.40
N GLY A 356 6.43 13.01 -13.02
CA GLY A 356 6.13 11.58 -12.98
C GLY A 356 7.15 10.76 -13.77
N THR A 357 7.55 11.23 -14.95
CA THR A 357 8.62 10.61 -15.76
C THR A 357 9.94 10.56 -14.97
N VAL A 358 10.38 11.69 -14.41
CA VAL A 358 11.61 11.75 -13.60
C VAL A 358 11.51 10.84 -12.37
N MET A 359 10.36 10.78 -11.71
CA MET A 359 10.16 9.88 -10.56
C MET A 359 10.28 8.40 -10.97
N VAL A 360 9.73 8.01 -12.11
CA VAL A 360 9.81 6.63 -12.62
C VAL A 360 11.25 6.27 -12.97
N GLU A 361 11.97 7.14 -13.67
CA GLU A 361 13.40 6.97 -13.98
C GLU A 361 14.25 6.82 -12.72
N TRP A 362 14.03 7.68 -11.73
CA TRP A 362 14.71 7.63 -10.44
C TRP A 362 14.45 6.32 -9.69
N LEU A 363 13.19 5.90 -9.59
CA LEU A 363 12.81 4.65 -8.91
C LEU A 363 13.35 3.41 -9.63
N LEU A 364 13.43 3.43 -10.96
CA LEU A 364 14.03 2.35 -11.75
C LEU A 364 15.53 2.23 -11.48
N ALA A 365 16.26 3.36 -11.44
CA ALA A 365 17.69 3.34 -11.11
C ALA A 365 17.95 2.75 -9.72
N LEU A 366 17.14 3.12 -8.71
CA LEU A 366 17.23 2.53 -7.38
C LEU A 366 16.82 1.06 -7.35
N LEU A 367 15.87 0.65 -8.18
CA LEU A 367 15.45 -0.73 -8.30
C LEU A 367 16.54 -1.61 -8.92
N ASP A 368 17.24 -1.12 -9.94
CA ASP A 368 18.36 -1.82 -10.59
C ASP A 368 19.54 -2.04 -9.62
N GLU A 369 19.80 -1.08 -8.73
CA GLU A 369 20.77 -1.23 -7.64
C GLU A 369 20.30 -2.22 -6.56
N LEU A 370 19.00 -2.21 -6.25
CA LEU A 370 18.41 -3.10 -5.25
C LEU A 370 18.34 -4.56 -5.72
N ASP A 371 18.10 -4.79 -7.01
CA ASP A 371 18.02 -6.10 -7.65
C ASP A 371 18.94 -6.18 -8.88
N PRO A 372 20.23 -6.53 -8.70
CA PRO A 372 21.20 -6.57 -9.79
C PRO A 372 20.96 -7.72 -10.79
N ALA A 373 20.02 -8.62 -10.51
CA ALA A 373 19.65 -9.73 -11.39
C ALA A 373 18.13 -9.71 -11.66
N PRO A 374 17.62 -8.63 -12.30
CA PRO A 374 16.19 -8.44 -12.46
C PRO A 374 15.59 -9.51 -13.40
N PRO A 375 14.26 -9.74 -13.34
CA PRO A 375 13.58 -10.56 -14.33
C PRO A 375 13.83 -10.02 -15.75
N PRO A 376 14.02 -10.88 -16.77
CA PRO A 376 14.13 -10.39 -18.15
C PRO A 376 12.86 -9.60 -18.55
N PRO A 377 12.94 -8.56 -19.39
CA PRO A 377 11.78 -7.78 -19.80
C PRO A 377 10.63 -8.65 -20.31
N GLY A 378 9.39 -8.36 -19.89
CA GLY A 378 8.21 -9.14 -20.25
C GLY A 378 7.99 -10.44 -19.45
N SER A 379 8.90 -10.81 -18.54
CA SER A 379 8.89 -12.10 -17.82
C SER A 379 8.05 -12.08 -16.55
N PHE A 380 6.73 -12.23 -16.71
CA PHE A 380 5.77 -12.04 -15.60
C PHE A 380 4.86 -13.23 -15.31
N VAL A 381 5.21 -14.44 -15.78
CA VAL A 381 4.38 -15.64 -15.55
C VAL A 381 4.26 -15.95 -14.05
N HIS A 382 5.34 -15.74 -13.29
CA HIS A 382 5.39 -15.96 -11.85
C HIS A 382 4.35 -15.10 -11.08
N LEU A 383 4.11 -13.85 -11.49
CA LEU A 383 3.07 -12.99 -10.90
C LEU A 383 1.66 -13.54 -11.11
N LEU A 384 1.41 -14.13 -12.29
CA LEU A 384 0.15 -14.78 -12.62
C LEU A 384 -0.03 -16.08 -11.83
N LEU A 385 1.03 -16.88 -11.68
CA LEU A 385 1.02 -18.10 -10.85
C LEU A 385 0.76 -17.78 -9.37
N ASP A 386 1.28 -16.66 -8.87
CA ASP A 386 0.97 -16.17 -7.53
C ASP A 386 -0.51 -15.81 -7.36
N ARG A 387 -1.12 -15.11 -8.34
CA ARG A 387 -2.57 -14.89 -8.37
C ARG A 387 -3.34 -16.20 -8.38
N TYR A 388 -2.93 -17.13 -9.24
CA TYR A 388 -3.57 -18.42 -9.42
C TYR A 388 -3.62 -19.22 -8.11
N ARG A 389 -2.50 -19.26 -7.36
CA ARG A 389 -2.43 -19.85 -6.01
C ARG A 389 -3.31 -19.10 -5.00
N LYS A 390 -3.32 -17.77 -5.02
CA LYS A 390 -4.15 -16.95 -4.12
C LYS A 390 -5.63 -17.25 -4.31
N GLU A 391 -6.10 -17.30 -5.55
CA GLU A 391 -7.49 -17.63 -5.88
C GLU A 391 -7.87 -19.05 -5.44
N ALA A 392 -6.97 -20.03 -5.59
CA ALA A 392 -7.18 -21.40 -5.11
C ALA A 392 -7.43 -21.48 -3.58
N ARG A 393 -6.77 -20.62 -2.80
CA ARG A 393 -6.99 -20.55 -1.34
C ARG A 393 -8.33 -19.92 -0.99
N LEU A 394 -8.84 -19.01 -1.82
CA LEU A 394 -10.13 -18.36 -1.61
C LEU A 394 -11.29 -19.31 -1.89
N THR A 395 -11.19 -20.18 -2.91
CA THR A 395 -12.22 -21.17 -3.21
C THR A 395 -12.37 -22.21 -2.10
N GLY A 396 -11.26 -22.64 -1.46
CA GLY A 396 -11.30 -23.60 -0.36
C GLY A 396 -12.08 -23.15 0.88
N ARG A 397 -12.27 -21.83 1.07
CA ARG A 397 -13.05 -21.28 2.20
C ARG A 397 -14.55 -21.29 1.96
N ALA A 398 -14.99 -21.39 0.71
CA ALA A 398 -16.40 -21.31 0.37
C ALA A 398 -17.19 -22.59 0.73
N GLY A 399 -16.55 -23.73 0.99
CA GLY A 399 -17.24 -24.99 1.33
C GLY A 399 -18.02 -25.63 0.16
N PRO A 400 -18.43 -26.91 0.26
CA PRO A 400 -18.82 -27.74 -0.90
C PRO A 400 -20.22 -27.48 -1.51
N ALA A 401 -21.05 -26.59 -0.96
CA ALA A 401 -22.43 -26.45 -1.42
C ALA A 401 -22.55 -25.79 -2.83
N GLY A 402 -22.91 -26.58 -3.85
CA GLY A 402 -23.48 -26.09 -5.11
C GLY A 402 -22.52 -25.73 -6.26
N GLY A 403 -21.21 -25.84 -6.07
CA GLY A 403 -20.21 -25.44 -7.08
C GLY A 403 -19.30 -26.55 -7.62
N THR A 404 -19.41 -27.78 -7.09
CA THR A 404 -18.44 -28.86 -7.35
C THR A 404 -18.35 -29.23 -8.82
N GLY A 405 -19.47 -29.33 -9.54
CA GLY A 405 -19.47 -29.64 -10.98
C GLY A 405 -18.75 -28.59 -11.84
N HIS A 406 -18.96 -27.30 -11.56
CA HIS A 406 -18.27 -26.22 -12.27
C HIS A 406 -16.76 -26.21 -11.98
N LEU A 407 -16.38 -26.44 -10.72
CA LEU A 407 -14.98 -26.54 -10.31
C LEU A 407 -14.31 -27.79 -10.90
N THR A 408 -15.01 -28.92 -10.98
CA THR A 408 -14.54 -30.14 -11.66
C THR A 408 -14.25 -29.86 -13.13
N ALA A 409 -15.21 -29.27 -13.85
CA ALA A 409 -15.03 -28.95 -15.27
C ALA A 409 -13.87 -27.97 -15.50
N LEU A 410 -13.72 -26.96 -14.61
CA LEU A 410 -12.61 -26.01 -14.67
C LEU A 410 -11.26 -26.68 -14.37
N ALA A 411 -11.19 -27.56 -13.37
CA ALA A 411 -9.97 -28.30 -13.05
C ALA A 411 -9.50 -29.20 -14.21
N ILE A 412 -10.42 -29.90 -14.87
CA ILE A 412 -10.08 -30.74 -16.04
C ILE A 412 -9.46 -29.88 -17.14
N GLU A 413 -10.11 -28.76 -17.50
CA GLU A 413 -9.60 -27.85 -18.53
C GLU A 413 -8.22 -27.29 -18.16
N GLU A 414 -8.03 -26.86 -16.92
CA GLU A 414 -6.74 -26.33 -16.45
C GLU A 414 -5.64 -27.38 -16.47
N LEU A 415 -5.94 -28.64 -16.10
CA LEU A 415 -4.98 -29.74 -16.19
C LEU A 415 -4.56 -30.02 -17.63
N ASP A 416 -5.52 -30.03 -18.56
CA ASP A 416 -5.23 -30.30 -19.97
C ASP A 416 -4.40 -29.18 -20.60
N VAL A 417 -4.73 -27.91 -20.29
CA VAL A 417 -3.93 -26.77 -20.76
C VAL A 417 -2.54 -26.76 -20.11
N ALA A 418 -2.42 -27.07 -18.82
CA ALA A 418 -1.12 -27.14 -18.15
C ALA A 418 -0.22 -28.26 -18.70
N ARG A 419 -0.78 -29.43 -19.01
CA ARG A 419 -0.06 -30.50 -19.72
C ARG A 419 0.38 -30.07 -21.11
N HIS A 420 -0.49 -29.36 -21.83
CA HIS A 420 -0.14 -28.81 -23.15
C HIS A 420 1.02 -27.80 -23.06
N ILE A 421 0.99 -26.90 -22.07
CA ILE A 421 2.07 -25.96 -21.79
C ILE A 421 3.39 -26.71 -21.57
N LEU A 422 3.39 -27.72 -20.69
CA LEU A 422 4.59 -28.51 -20.38
C LEU A 422 5.13 -29.27 -21.60
N SER A 423 4.24 -29.84 -22.43
CA SER A 423 4.64 -30.52 -23.67
C SER A 423 5.23 -29.58 -24.73
N ALA A 424 4.94 -28.29 -24.64
CA ALA A 424 5.45 -27.27 -25.56
C ALA A 424 6.81 -26.69 -25.11
N LEU A 425 7.33 -27.10 -23.95
CA LEU A 425 8.63 -26.63 -23.48
C LEU A 425 9.78 -27.28 -24.26
N PRO A 426 10.87 -26.55 -24.52
CA PRO A 426 12.08 -27.13 -25.09
C PRO A 426 12.59 -28.28 -24.19
N GLY A 427 12.85 -29.45 -24.78
CA GLY A 427 13.35 -30.61 -24.04
C GLY A 427 12.31 -31.34 -23.19
N ALA A 428 11.02 -31.27 -23.55
CA ALA A 428 9.94 -31.94 -22.82
C ALA A 428 10.05 -33.48 -22.73
N ASP A 429 10.93 -34.12 -23.50
CA ASP A 429 11.20 -35.56 -23.42
C ASP A 429 11.79 -35.93 -22.04
N GLY A 430 10.94 -36.48 -21.17
CA GLY A 430 11.29 -36.78 -19.77
C GLY A 430 11.18 -35.60 -18.81
N GLY A 431 10.59 -34.48 -19.26
CA GLY A 431 10.37 -33.29 -18.45
C GLY A 431 9.28 -33.45 -17.36
N PRO A 432 9.06 -32.39 -16.55
CA PRO A 432 8.03 -32.39 -15.52
C PRO A 432 6.65 -32.67 -16.14
N SER A 433 5.90 -33.60 -15.52
CA SER A 433 4.55 -33.97 -15.94
C SER A 433 3.56 -33.79 -14.79
N ILE A 434 2.35 -33.36 -15.11
CA ILE A 434 1.29 -33.18 -14.12
C ILE A 434 0.50 -34.48 -13.99
N GLN A 435 0.74 -35.18 -12.88
CA GLN A 435 -0.01 -36.38 -12.48
C GLN A 435 -0.83 -36.07 -11.23
N VAL A 436 -2.15 -35.99 -11.40
CA VAL A 436 -3.08 -35.86 -10.29
C VAL A 436 -3.55 -37.25 -9.83
N ARG A 437 -3.61 -37.45 -8.52
CA ARG A 437 -4.04 -38.72 -7.90
C ARG A 437 -5.55 -38.93 -7.84
N TRP A 438 -6.33 -37.92 -8.22
CA TRP A 438 -7.79 -37.91 -8.07
C TRP A 438 -8.49 -38.29 -9.37
N PRO A 439 -9.54 -39.13 -9.32
CA PRO A 439 -10.43 -39.35 -10.46
C PRO A 439 -11.04 -38.05 -10.96
N ALA A 440 -11.35 -37.98 -12.26
CA ALA A 440 -11.90 -36.77 -12.89
C ALA A 440 -13.14 -36.21 -12.18
N GLY A 441 -14.03 -37.08 -11.70
CA GLY A 441 -15.25 -36.69 -10.97
C GLY A 441 -15.00 -36.04 -9.60
N GLU A 442 -13.84 -36.27 -8.99
CA GLU A 442 -13.49 -35.78 -7.65
C GLU A 442 -12.67 -34.48 -7.65
N LEU A 443 -12.20 -34.04 -8.83
CA LEU A 443 -11.32 -32.88 -8.95
C LEU A 443 -11.92 -31.59 -8.39
N GLY A 444 -13.25 -31.40 -8.48
CA GLY A 444 -13.91 -30.23 -7.90
C GLY A 444 -13.85 -30.18 -6.37
N GLY A 445 -13.83 -31.34 -5.71
CA GLY A 445 -13.62 -31.45 -4.26
C GLY A 445 -12.17 -31.13 -3.84
N HIS A 446 -11.22 -31.34 -4.75
CA HIS A 446 -9.79 -31.10 -4.57
C HIS A 446 -9.28 -29.92 -5.41
N PHE A 447 -10.17 -28.98 -5.77
CA PHE A 447 -9.85 -27.92 -6.73
C PHE A 447 -8.66 -27.07 -6.28
N ARG A 448 -8.55 -26.81 -4.97
CA ARG A 448 -7.43 -26.06 -4.40
C ARG A 448 -6.12 -26.80 -4.61
N GLU A 449 -6.07 -28.07 -4.26
CA GLU A 449 -4.89 -28.94 -4.35
C GLU A 449 -4.47 -29.14 -5.80
N VAL A 450 -5.43 -29.28 -6.72
CA VAL A 450 -5.16 -29.35 -8.17
C VAL A 450 -4.47 -28.07 -8.66
N ARG A 451 -5.00 -26.89 -8.34
CA ARG A 451 -4.35 -25.62 -8.74
C ARG A 451 -3.00 -25.42 -8.05
N GLU A 452 -2.85 -25.79 -6.78
CA GLU A 452 -1.57 -25.74 -6.08
C GLU A 452 -0.53 -26.64 -6.78
N HIS A 453 -0.92 -27.83 -7.23
CA HIS A 453 -0.07 -28.75 -7.98
C HIS A 453 0.28 -28.25 -9.39
N ILE A 454 -0.69 -27.73 -10.16
CA ILE A 454 -0.45 -27.09 -11.46
C ILE A 454 0.54 -25.92 -11.30
N ALA A 455 0.29 -25.04 -10.33
CA ALA A 455 1.12 -23.87 -10.10
C ALA A 455 2.55 -24.25 -9.69
N GLY A 456 2.69 -25.25 -8.80
CA GLY A 456 3.98 -25.82 -8.41
C GLY A 456 4.75 -26.33 -9.62
N THR A 457 4.14 -27.24 -10.39
CA THR A 457 4.79 -27.85 -11.55
C THR A 457 5.19 -26.83 -12.62
N LEU A 458 4.33 -25.84 -12.90
CA LEU A 458 4.68 -24.77 -13.84
C LEU A 458 5.78 -23.85 -13.29
N SER A 459 5.84 -23.62 -11.98
CA SER A 459 6.94 -22.82 -11.39
C SER A 459 8.26 -23.59 -11.42
N ASP A 460 8.24 -24.90 -11.14
CA ASP A 460 9.43 -25.75 -11.17
C ASP A 460 9.98 -25.90 -12.59
N ALA A 461 9.13 -25.74 -13.61
CA ALA A 461 9.53 -25.70 -15.01
C ALA A 461 10.16 -24.36 -15.45
N CYS A 462 10.01 -23.29 -14.66
CA CYS A 462 10.66 -22.01 -14.96
C CYS A 462 12.14 -22.05 -14.51
N ALA A 463 13.06 -22.36 -15.44
CA ALA A 463 14.48 -22.50 -15.12
C ALA A 463 15.10 -21.22 -14.51
N ASP A 464 14.63 -20.04 -14.93
CA ASP A 464 15.04 -18.73 -14.43
C ASP A 464 14.13 -18.20 -13.30
N GLY A 465 13.08 -18.94 -12.94
CA GLY A 465 12.06 -18.54 -11.98
C GLY A 465 11.02 -17.52 -12.50
N PHE A 466 11.17 -17.02 -13.73
CA PHE A 466 10.38 -15.91 -14.28
C PHE A 466 9.63 -16.24 -15.57
N THR A 467 10.13 -17.16 -16.40
CA THR A 467 9.57 -17.59 -17.69
C THR A 467 9.58 -19.11 -17.82
N LEU A 468 8.65 -19.66 -18.61
CA LEU A 468 8.61 -21.09 -18.91
C LEU A 468 9.57 -21.48 -20.04
N ALA A 469 9.66 -20.65 -21.08
CA ALA A 469 10.49 -20.90 -22.26
C ALA A 469 11.04 -19.58 -22.86
N GLY A 470 11.29 -18.58 -22.00
CA GLY A 470 11.70 -17.23 -22.38
C GLY A 470 10.54 -16.23 -22.53
N PRO A 471 10.85 -14.92 -22.58
CA PRO A 471 9.85 -13.87 -22.65
C PRO A 471 9.00 -13.98 -23.91
N SER A 472 7.69 -13.76 -23.78
CA SER A 472 6.73 -13.84 -24.89
C SER A 472 6.71 -15.20 -25.61
N SER A 473 7.26 -16.26 -25.00
CA SER A 473 7.15 -17.61 -25.52
C SER A 473 5.69 -18.05 -25.63
N ARG A 474 5.42 -19.00 -26.53
CA ARG A 474 4.07 -19.60 -26.65
C ARG A 474 3.60 -20.20 -25.32
N ALA A 475 4.51 -20.79 -24.53
CA ALA A 475 4.21 -21.37 -23.22
C ALA A 475 3.73 -20.30 -22.23
N ASP A 476 4.43 -19.17 -22.12
CA ASP A 476 4.04 -18.03 -21.28
C ASP A 476 2.68 -17.45 -21.70
N GLY A 477 2.45 -17.34 -23.02
CA GLY A 477 1.17 -16.90 -23.58
C GLY A 477 0.01 -17.83 -23.21
N LEU A 478 0.21 -19.14 -23.33
CA LEU A 478 -0.77 -20.16 -22.94
C LEU A 478 -1.05 -20.13 -21.43
N ALA A 479 -0.01 -20.03 -20.58
CA ALA A 479 -0.16 -19.93 -19.14
C ALA A 479 -0.96 -18.68 -18.74
N ARG A 480 -0.67 -17.53 -19.37
CA ARG A 480 -1.42 -16.29 -19.17
C ARG A 480 -2.89 -16.46 -19.54
N MET A 481 -3.19 -17.00 -20.72
CA MET A 481 -4.56 -17.22 -21.15
C MET A 481 -5.33 -18.17 -20.22
N MET A 482 -4.69 -19.27 -19.80
CA MET A 482 -5.26 -20.22 -18.84
C MET A 482 -5.65 -19.52 -17.55
N ILE A 483 -4.71 -18.79 -16.94
CA ILE A 483 -4.91 -18.15 -15.64
C ILE A 483 -5.94 -17.01 -15.75
N GLU A 484 -5.90 -16.19 -16.79
CA GLU A 484 -6.89 -15.12 -16.98
C GLU A 484 -8.31 -15.65 -17.25
N ARG A 485 -8.45 -16.69 -18.09
CA ARG A 485 -9.75 -17.35 -18.33
C ARG A 485 -10.29 -17.98 -17.06
N SER A 486 -9.43 -18.66 -16.31
CA SER A 486 -9.76 -19.26 -15.02
C SER A 486 -10.24 -18.22 -14.01
N SER A 487 -9.49 -17.12 -13.82
CA SER A 487 -9.86 -16.03 -12.91
C SER A 487 -11.23 -15.42 -13.26
N ARG A 488 -11.53 -15.24 -14.56
CA ARG A 488 -12.86 -14.75 -15.01
C ARG A 488 -13.97 -15.74 -14.68
N ARG A 489 -13.77 -17.03 -14.92
CA ARG A 489 -14.77 -18.07 -14.61
C ARG A 489 -15.02 -18.21 -13.11
N LEU A 490 -13.98 -18.15 -12.29
CA LEU A 490 -14.11 -18.15 -10.83
C LEU A 490 -14.86 -16.91 -10.33
N GLY A 491 -14.58 -15.74 -10.90
CA GLY A 491 -15.28 -14.49 -10.55
C GLY A 491 -16.76 -14.46 -10.97
N ALA A 492 -17.15 -15.27 -11.96
CA ALA A 492 -18.54 -15.40 -12.42
C ALA A 492 -19.36 -16.40 -11.60
N LEU A 493 -18.72 -17.18 -10.71
CA LEU A 493 -19.46 -18.04 -9.79
C LEU A 493 -20.28 -17.16 -8.83
N PRO A 494 -21.54 -17.54 -8.51
CA PRO A 494 -22.38 -16.78 -7.59
C PRO A 494 -21.62 -16.48 -6.28
N SER A 495 -21.43 -15.19 -6.00
CA SER A 495 -20.85 -14.73 -4.74
C SER A 495 -21.80 -15.14 -3.62
N ARG A 496 -21.31 -15.95 -2.68
CA ARG A 496 -22.11 -16.34 -1.50
C ARG A 496 -22.28 -15.21 -0.52
#